data_AF-A0A842W638-F1
#
_entry.id   AF-A0A842W638-F1
#
_cell.length_a   1.000
_cell.length_b   1.000
_cell.length_c   1.000
_cell.angle_alpha   90.00
_cell.angle_beta   90.00
_cell.angle_gamma   90.00
#
_symmetry.space_group_name_H-M   'P 1'
#
loop_
_entity.id
_entity.type
_entity.pdbx_description
1 polymer ?
#
loop_
_entity_poly.entity_id
_entity_poly.type
_entity_poly.pdbx_seq_one_letter_code
_entity_poly.pdbx_strand_id
1 'polypeptide(L)'
;MKEKLKEIKSLFSVMLFAVGVLILTVSMINVANENIAGRASYNKIKAYGNVYPSLPDGTDISFRVGRVEIASAALQDDKYPVVSFKMDDPTTIPVEGYSPGDTVDVYLAGIKTVEFSYFNSITNKKDINIPASKRKDISTAAAKAAINRSCTPNWNCSDWSECVDGEQTRVCTDLNGCGREEKKPAEKRSCVEAPDIEQPKPMKVDKGLWILALFIVLVIAFIVSITRRAKRFVKKR
;
A
#
# COMPACT_ATOMS: atom_id res chain seq x y z
N MET A 1 73.31 5.02 -5.27
CA MET A 1 72.12 4.31 -4.74
C MET A 1 71.61 4.88 -3.40
N LYS A 2 72.46 5.10 -2.37
CA LYS A 2 72.00 5.58 -1.05
C LYS A 2 71.37 6.98 -1.06
N GLU A 3 71.89 7.92 -1.86
CA GLU A 3 71.29 9.26 -1.97
C GLU A 3 69.91 9.26 -2.64
N LYS A 4 69.75 8.52 -3.74
CA LYS A 4 68.46 8.39 -4.44
C LYS A 4 67.39 7.78 -3.53
N LEU A 5 67.76 6.86 -2.65
CA LEU A 5 66.85 6.30 -1.65
C LEU A 5 66.44 7.33 -0.58
N LYS A 6 67.32 8.28 -0.22
CA LYS A 6 67.04 9.36 0.72
C LYS A 6 66.08 10.39 0.11
N GLU A 7 66.26 10.74 -1.16
CA GLU A 7 65.33 11.60 -1.91
C GLU A 7 63.93 10.99 -2.01
N ILE A 8 63.83 9.70 -2.34
CA ILE A 8 62.54 9.00 -2.45
C ILE A 8 61.81 8.94 -1.11
N LYS A 9 62.52 8.69 0.01
CA LYS A 9 61.92 8.71 1.35
C LYS A 9 61.45 10.11 1.75
N SER A 10 62.20 11.14 1.37
CA SER A 10 61.81 12.54 1.58
C SER A 10 60.53 12.89 0.82
N LEU A 11 60.47 12.52 -0.47
CA LEU A 11 59.29 12.74 -1.32
C LEU A 11 58.06 11.97 -0.80
N PHE A 12 58.24 10.73 -0.35
CA PHE A 12 57.16 9.94 0.21
C PHE A 12 56.63 10.54 1.52
N SER A 13 57.52 11.06 2.37
CA SER A 13 57.14 11.77 3.61
C SER A 13 56.34 13.04 3.31
N VAL A 14 56.77 13.84 2.32
CA VAL A 14 56.04 15.05 1.89
C VAL A 14 54.67 14.69 1.31
N MET A 15 54.57 13.63 0.50
CA MET A 15 53.30 13.15 -0.05
C MET A 15 52.35 12.67 1.04
N LEU A 16 52.83 11.91 2.04
CA LEU A 16 52.02 11.49 3.19
C LEU A 16 51.49 12.69 3.97
N PHE A 17 52.31 13.71 4.18
CA PHE A 17 51.90 14.93 4.88
C PHE A 17 50.85 15.71 4.09
N ALA A 18 51.03 15.84 2.77
CA ALA A 18 50.07 16.51 1.88
C ALA A 18 48.72 15.79 1.86
N VAL A 19 48.71 14.45 1.79
CA VAL A 19 47.50 13.64 1.87
C VAL A 19 46.83 13.78 3.23
N GLY A 20 47.60 13.80 4.32
CA GLY A 20 47.07 14.03 5.68
C GLY A 20 46.39 15.39 5.82
N VAL A 21 47.00 16.47 5.29
CA VAL A 21 46.41 17.81 5.27
C VAL A 21 45.14 17.86 4.41
N LEU A 22 45.14 17.17 3.26
CA LEU A 22 43.94 17.08 2.41
C LEU A 22 42.80 16.33 3.12
N ILE A 23 43.09 15.23 3.81
CA ILE A 23 42.08 14.48 4.57
C ILE A 23 41.52 15.35 5.72
N LEU A 24 42.38 16.06 6.44
CA LEU A 24 41.96 16.95 7.53
C LEU A 24 41.10 18.11 7.01
N THR A 25 41.48 18.74 5.90
CA THR A 25 40.71 19.85 5.31
C THR A 25 39.36 19.38 4.77
N VAL A 26 39.29 18.23 4.09
CA VAL A 26 38.02 17.63 3.65
C VAL A 26 37.14 17.24 4.85
N SER A 27 37.73 16.70 5.91
CA SER A 27 36.99 16.35 7.13
C SER A 27 36.41 17.59 7.81
N MET A 28 37.16 18.71 7.89
CA MET A 28 36.67 19.97 8.42
C MET A 28 35.55 20.57 7.56
N ILE A 29 35.62 20.44 6.23
CA ILE A 29 34.55 20.87 5.33
C ILE A 29 33.28 20.03 5.53
N ASN A 30 33.40 18.71 5.70
CA ASN A 30 32.25 17.84 5.98
C ASN A 30 31.61 18.16 7.34
N VAL A 31 32.42 18.40 8.39
CA VAL A 31 31.92 18.81 9.71
C VAL A 31 31.25 20.19 9.66
N ALA A 32 31.76 21.13 8.84
CA ALA A 32 31.07 22.40 8.62
C ALA A 32 29.74 22.22 7.91
N ASN A 33 29.64 21.27 6.96
CA ASN A 33 28.42 21.02 6.20
C ASN A 33 27.33 20.33 7.04
N GLU A 34 27.70 19.45 8.00
CA GLU A 34 26.75 18.88 8.96
C GLU A 34 26.23 19.90 9.99
N ASN A 35 26.96 20.99 10.22
CA ASN A 35 26.56 22.08 11.12
C ASN A 35 25.75 23.21 10.42
N ILE A 36 25.44 23.08 9.13
CA ILE A 36 24.54 24.00 8.38
C ILE A 36 23.08 23.48 8.35
N ALA A 37 22.77 22.42 9.09
CA ALA A 37 21.37 22.10 9.39
C ALA A 37 20.90 23.01 10.53
N GLY A 38 20.23 24.12 10.16
CA GLY A 38 19.61 25.05 11.08
C GLY A 38 18.83 24.34 12.19
N ARG A 39 19.02 24.82 13.42
CA ARG A 39 18.48 24.20 14.64
C ARG A 39 16.98 24.50 14.68
N ALA A 40 16.16 23.60 14.14
CA ALA A 40 14.70 23.75 14.11
C ALA A 40 14.17 24.20 15.49
N SER A 41 13.58 25.39 15.54
CA SER A 41 13.05 25.98 16.76
C SER A 41 11.59 25.60 16.92
N TYR A 42 11.20 25.09 18.09
CA TYR A 42 9.84 24.67 18.38
C TYR A 42 9.17 25.64 19.36
N ASN A 43 8.01 26.17 18.99
CA ASN A 43 7.17 26.94 19.90
C ASN A 43 6.05 26.08 20.45
N LYS A 44 6.00 25.94 21.78
CA LYS A 44 4.89 25.27 22.47
C LYS A 44 3.70 26.22 22.54
N ILE A 45 2.57 25.84 21.95
CA ILE A 45 1.26 26.44 22.17
C ILE A 45 0.49 25.61 23.19
N LYS A 46 -0.10 26.27 24.16
CA LYS A 46 -1.16 25.69 24.96
C LYS A 46 -2.49 26.08 24.31
N ALA A 47 -3.13 25.11 23.69
CA ALA A 47 -4.50 25.28 23.21
C ALA A 47 -5.43 25.31 24.43
N TYR A 48 -6.37 26.24 24.44
CA TYR A 48 -7.38 26.43 25.48
C TYR A 48 -8.74 26.63 24.82
N GLY A 49 -9.80 26.68 25.62
CA GLY A 49 -11.15 26.88 25.13
C GLY A 49 -12.10 25.82 25.63
N ASN A 50 -13.38 26.07 25.46
CA ASN A 50 -14.42 25.12 25.85
C ASN A 50 -14.69 24.17 24.69
N VAL A 51 -14.46 22.88 24.91
CA VAL A 51 -14.93 21.82 24.03
C VAL A 51 -16.43 21.68 24.26
N TYR A 52 -17.22 22.40 23.46
CA TYR A 52 -18.67 22.30 23.51
C TYR A 52 -19.28 22.15 22.11
N PRO A 53 -20.07 21.08 21.86
CA PRO A 53 -20.41 20.00 22.79
C PRO A 53 -19.19 19.14 23.17
N SER A 54 -19.30 18.36 24.24
CA SER A 54 -18.30 17.34 24.62
C SER A 54 -18.03 16.42 23.42
N LEU A 55 -16.75 16.09 23.20
CA LEU A 55 -16.30 15.28 22.08
C LEU A 55 -15.60 14.02 22.62
N PRO A 56 -15.72 12.88 21.91
CA PRO A 56 -15.06 11.65 22.35
C PRO A 56 -13.54 11.81 22.51
N ASP A 57 -12.96 11.10 23.46
CA ASP A 57 -11.50 11.03 23.60
C ASP A 57 -10.83 10.54 22.33
N GLY A 58 -9.63 11.07 22.08
CA GLY A 58 -8.87 10.84 20.87
C GLY A 58 -9.46 11.52 19.63
N THR A 59 -10.41 12.45 19.78
CA THR A 59 -10.84 13.28 18.64
C THR A 59 -9.65 14.05 18.09
N ASP A 60 -9.42 13.91 16.78
CA ASP A 60 -8.30 14.53 16.08
C ASP A 60 -8.39 16.06 16.07
N ILE A 61 -7.25 16.68 16.32
CA ILE A 61 -7.01 18.11 16.22
C ILE A 61 -5.81 18.29 15.29
N SER A 62 -6.04 18.89 14.12
CA SER A 62 -4.99 19.14 13.14
C SER A 62 -4.78 20.63 12.92
N PHE A 63 -3.52 21.02 12.75
CA PHE A 63 -3.10 22.39 12.54
C PHE A 63 -2.39 22.48 11.20
N ARG A 64 -2.91 23.32 10.30
CA ARG A 64 -2.46 23.35 8.91
C ARG A 64 -2.11 24.75 8.46
N VAL A 65 -1.05 24.86 7.66
CA VAL A 65 -0.71 26.06 6.90
C VAL A 65 -0.91 25.71 5.44
N GLY A 66 -1.93 26.32 4.82
CA GLY A 66 -2.40 25.92 3.50
C GLY A 66 -2.83 24.45 3.48
N ARG A 67 -2.10 23.61 2.74
CA ARG A 67 -2.37 22.16 2.62
C ARG A 67 -1.44 21.30 3.48
N VAL A 68 -0.47 21.90 4.16
CA VAL A 68 0.54 21.18 4.95
C VAL A 68 0.09 21.11 6.39
N GLU A 69 0.06 19.90 6.95
CA GLU A 69 -0.16 19.71 8.37
C GLU A 69 1.15 19.90 9.13
N ILE A 70 1.18 20.89 10.03
CA ILE A 70 2.40 21.30 10.76
C ILE A 70 2.41 20.80 12.20
N ALA A 71 1.24 20.44 12.73
CA ALA A 71 1.09 19.77 14.01
C ALA A 71 -0.25 19.04 14.07
N SER A 72 -0.31 17.99 14.86
CA SER A 72 -1.55 17.30 15.20
C SER A 72 -1.53 16.86 16.66
N ALA A 73 -2.71 16.68 17.24
CA ALA A 73 -2.91 16.23 18.59
C ALA A 73 -4.30 15.58 18.72
N ALA A 74 -4.60 15.01 19.89
CA ALA A 74 -5.90 14.42 20.15
C ALA A 74 -6.46 14.92 21.48
N LEU A 75 -7.79 15.12 21.54
CA LEU A 75 -8.47 15.48 22.79
C LEU A 75 -8.33 14.36 23.83
N GLN A 76 -8.22 14.76 25.09
CA GLN A 76 -8.23 13.86 26.24
C GLN A 76 -9.03 14.49 27.37
N ASP A 77 -10.02 13.79 27.90
CA ASP A 77 -10.92 14.26 28.97
C ASP A 77 -11.58 15.61 28.64
N ASP A 78 -12.05 15.79 27.39
CA ASP A 78 -12.61 17.04 26.86
C ASP A 78 -11.66 18.26 26.98
N LYS A 79 -10.34 18.02 27.06
CA LYS A 79 -9.33 19.07 27.16
C LYS A 79 -8.42 19.08 25.93
N TYR A 80 -8.10 20.30 25.52
CA TYR A 80 -7.06 20.55 24.54
C TYR A 80 -5.69 20.19 25.13
N PRO A 81 -4.87 19.40 24.41
CA PRO A 81 -3.51 19.12 24.82
C PRO A 81 -2.58 20.32 24.56
N VAL A 82 -1.36 20.25 25.10
CA VAL A 82 -0.28 21.17 24.72
C VAL A 82 0.31 20.71 23.39
N VAL A 83 0.37 21.60 22.41
CA VAL A 83 0.82 21.31 21.04
C VAL A 83 2.10 22.08 20.75
N SER A 84 3.08 21.45 20.10
CA SER A 84 4.33 22.11 19.71
C SER A 84 4.36 22.33 18.21
N PHE A 85 4.73 23.53 17.79
CA PHE A 85 4.79 23.93 16.38
C PHE A 85 6.24 24.08 15.96
N LYS A 86 6.60 23.47 14.83
CA LYS A 86 7.89 23.72 14.18
C LYS A 86 7.83 25.10 13.55
N MET A 87 8.66 26.03 14.04
CA MET A 87 8.87 27.31 13.37
C MET A 87 9.81 27.06 12.21
N ASP A 88 9.55 27.75 11.10
CA ASP A 88 10.49 27.71 10.00
C ASP A 88 11.81 28.38 10.39
N ASP A 89 12.92 27.77 9.97
CA ASP A 89 14.23 28.37 10.12
C ASP A 89 14.59 29.06 8.80
N PRO A 90 14.65 30.41 8.76
CA PRO A 90 14.91 31.16 7.52
C PRO A 90 16.30 30.89 6.94
N THR A 91 17.18 30.19 7.68
CA THR A 91 18.51 29.77 7.23
C THR A 91 18.50 28.41 6.54
N THR A 92 17.39 27.67 6.58
CA THR A 92 17.25 26.35 5.93
C THR A 92 16.52 26.46 4.58
N ILE A 93 17.01 25.73 3.57
CA ILE A 93 16.34 25.56 2.29
C ILE A 93 16.05 24.06 2.16
N PRO A 94 14.80 23.61 1.99
CA PRO A 94 13.54 24.37 1.82
C PRO A 94 12.89 24.82 3.14
N VAL A 95 11.95 25.77 3.04
CA VAL A 95 11.04 26.23 4.11
C VAL A 95 10.26 25.01 4.65
N GLU A 96 10.57 24.58 5.87
CA GLU A 96 9.94 23.46 6.56
C GLU A 96 9.32 23.93 7.88
N GLY A 97 8.34 24.84 7.84
CA GLY A 97 7.67 25.27 9.05
C GLY A 97 6.67 26.40 8.88
N TYR A 98 6.27 26.94 10.01
CA TYR A 98 5.38 28.09 10.14
C TYR A 98 6.18 29.40 10.20
N SER A 99 5.85 30.35 9.33
CA SER A 99 6.61 31.57 9.09
C SER A 99 5.80 32.86 9.34
N PRO A 100 6.47 34.01 9.55
CA PRO A 100 5.80 35.30 9.62
C PRO A 100 4.91 35.57 8.40
N GLY A 101 3.62 35.84 8.64
CA GLY A 101 2.62 36.07 7.60
C GLY A 101 1.71 34.87 7.35
N ASP A 102 2.10 33.67 7.80
CA ASP A 102 1.26 32.49 7.68
C ASP A 102 0.04 32.54 8.61
N THR A 103 -1.00 31.84 8.20
CA THR A 103 -2.18 31.55 8.99
C THR A 103 -2.26 30.05 9.26
N VAL A 104 -2.48 29.68 10.52
CA VAL A 104 -2.76 28.30 10.89
C VAL A 104 -4.26 28.11 10.97
N ASP A 105 -4.74 27.19 10.15
CA ASP A 105 -6.09 26.66 10.23
C ASP A 105 -6.12 25.51 11.23
N VAL A 106 -7.04 25.59 12.19
CA VAL A 106 -7.30 24.53 13.15
C VAL A 106 -8.47 23.71 12.67
N TYR A 107 -8.32 22.40 12.66
CA TYR A 107 -9.36 21.44 12.31
C TYR A 107 -9.67 20.57 13.53
N LEU A 108 -10.96 20.34 13.79
CA LEU A 108 -11.44 19.36 14.77
C LEU A 108 -12.26 18.31 14.03
N ALA A 109 -11.90 17.03 14.20
CA ALA A 109 -12.50 15.92 13.44
C ALA A 109 -12.53 16.19 11.92
N GLY A 110 -11.47 16.81 11.39
CA GLY A 110 -11.34 17.13 9.97
C GLY A 110 -12.11 18.37 9.48
N ILE A 111 -12.78 19.11 10.37
CA ILE A 111 -13.56 20.32 10.02
C ILE A 111 -12.82 21.56 10.53
N LYS A 112 -12.50 22.51 9.64
CA LYS A 112 -11.87 23.79 10.01
C LYS A 112 -12.73 24.50 11.04
N THR A 113 -12.20 24.91 12.18
CA THR A 113 -12.96 25.55 13.27
C THR A 113 -12.60 27.01 13.41
N VAL A 114 -11.33 27.29 13.63
CA VAL A 114 -10.75 28.62 13.83
C VAL A 114 -9.47 28.75 13.02
N GLU A 115 -9.02 29.99 12.83
CA GLU A 115 -7.72 30.30 12.26
C GLU A 115 -7.01 31.33 13.14
N PHE A 116 -5.69 31.30 13.17
CA PHE A 116 -4.89 32.32 13.82
C PHE A 116 -3.63 32.62 13.02
N SER A 117 -3.20 33.89 13.06
CA SER A 117 -1.99 34.35 12.39
C SER A 117 -0.72 34.02 13.17
N TYR A 118 0.43 34.15 12.49
CA TYR A 118 1.76 34.00 13.07
C TYR A 118 1.94 34.70 14.41
N PHE A 119 2.59 34.00 15.34
CA PHE A 119 2.89 34.51 16.68
C PHE A 119 4.30 34.04 17.09
N ASN A 120 5.08 34.93 17.69
CA ASN A 120 6.45 34.69 18.14
C ASN A 120 6.63 35.06 19.62
N SER A 121 5.60 34.81 20.44
CA SER A 121 5.58 35.19 21.86
C SER A 121 5.90 34.00 22.77
N ILE A 122 6.25 34.29 24.02
CA ILE A 122 6.57 33.31 25.07
C ILE A 122 5.26 32.78 25.72
N THR A 123 4.14 33.51 25.62
CA THR A 123 2.84 33.11 26.14
C THR A 123 1.88 32.70 25.04
N ASN A 124 2.14 31.55 24.43
CA ASN A 124 1.33 31.03 23.33
C ASN A 124 0.09 30.30 23.86
N LYS A 125 -0.85 31.06 24.42
CA LYS A 125 -2.20 30.58 24.70
C LYS A 125 -3.08 30.88 23.49
N LYS A 126 -3.75 29.88 22.93
CA LYS A 126 -4.71 30.08 21.84
C LYS A 126 -6.04 29.45 22.21
N ASP A 127 -7.07 30.29 22.25
CA ASP A 127 -8.44 29.84 22.49
C ASP A 127 -9.03 29.26 21.21
N ILE A 128 -9.31 27.97 21.24
CA ILE A 128 -9.97 27.19 20.21
C ILE A 128 -11.40 26.97 20.71
N ASN A 129 -12.33 27.76 20.17
CA ASN A 129 -13.74 27.62 20.47
C ASN A 129 -14.46 27.04 19.25
N ILE A 130 -15.32 26.06 19.48
CA ILE A 130 -16.12 25.46 18.41
C ILE A 130 -17.27 26.42 18.04
N PRO A 131 -17.29 26.96 16.79
CA PRO A 131 -18.36 27.84 16.36
C PRO A 131 -19.71 27.13 16.41
N ALA A 132 -20.77 27.84 16.87
CA ALA A 132 -22.10 27.25 17.02
C ALA A 132 -22.61 26.56 15.74
N SER A 133 -22.31 27.14 14.58
CA SER A 133 -22.67 26.60 13.26
C SER A 133 -21.99 25.26 12.93
N LYS A 134 -20.83 24.97 13.52
CA LYS A 134 -20.04 23.75 13.22
C LYS A 134 -20.17 22.67 14.28
N ARG A 135 -20.78 22.97 15.44
CA ARG A 135 -20.90 22.05 16.59
C ARG A 135 -21.51 20.71 16.20
N LYS A 136 -22.63 20.74 15.47
CA LYS A 136 -23.33 19.51 15.05
C LYS A 136 -22.45 18.66 14.14
N ASP A 137 -21.84 19.29 13.13
CA ASP A 137 -21.02 18.58 12.14
C ASP A 137 -19.76 17.98 12.78
N ILE A 138 -19.09 18.74 13.65
CA ILE A 138 -17.91 18.28 14.40
C ILE A 138 -18.28 17.15 15.35
N SER A 139 -19.37 17.27 16.13
CA SER A 139 -19.80 16.21 17.03
C SER A 139 -20.14 14.91 16.28
N THR A 140 -20.78 15.02 15.11
CA THR A 140 -21.14 13.88 14.27
C THR A 140 -19.89 13.22 13.68
N ALA A 141 -18.95 14.03 13.16
CA ALA A 141 -17.69 13.55 12.61
C ALA A 141 -16.82 12.89 13.69
N ALA A 142 -16.71 13.51 14.86
CA ALA A 142 -15.96 12.98 16.00
C ALA A 142 -16.56 11.67 16.52
N ALA A 143 -17.89 11.60 16.68
CA ALA A 143 -18.58 10.38 17.07
C ALA A 143 -18.36 9.24 16.04
N LYS A 144 -18.47 9.55 14.75
CA LYS A 144 -18.19 8.58 13.68
C LYS A 144 -16.75 8.08 13.72
N ALA A 145 -15.78 8.98 13.90
CA ALA A 145 -14.38 8.61 14.01
C ALA A 145 -14.09 7.76 15.27
N ALA A 146 -14.76 8.04 16.38
CA ALA A 146 -14.66 7.26 17.60
C ALA A 146 -15.21 5.84 17.42
N ILE A 147 -16.40 5.71 16.81
CA ILE A 147 -16.98 4.41 16.45
C ILE A 147 -15.99 3.62 15.59
N ASN A 148 -15.42 4.23 14.55
CA ASN A 148 -14.46 3.56 13.67
C ASN A 148 -13.21 3.05 14.42
N ARG A 149 -12.70 3.80 15.40
CA ARG A 149 -11.54 3.39 16.23
C ARG A 149 -11.86 2.17 17.09
N SER A 150 -13.04 2.13 17.71
CA SER A 150 -13.46 1.02 18.58
C SER A 150 -14.07 -0.17 17.81
N CYS A 151 -14.48 0.01 16.56
CA CYS A 151 -15.18 -1.01 15.80
C CYS A 151 -14.21 -2.05 15.25
N THR A 152 -14.22 -3.25 15.83
CA THR A 152 -13.42 -4.39 15.32
C THR A 152 -14.14 -5.00 14.12
N PRO A 153 -13.53 -5.03 12.92
CA PRO A 153 -14.17 -5.60 11.74
C PRO A 153 -14.36 -7.11 11.92
N ASN A 154 -15.52 -7.61 11.47
CA ASN A 154 -15.82 -9.04 11.45
C ASN A 154 -15.93 -9.49 9.99
N TRP A 155 -14.80 -9.89 9.43
CA TRP A 155 -14.70 -10.25 8.02
C TRP A 155 -15.27 -11.65 7.76
N ASN A 156 -16.31 -11.70 6.95
CA ASN A 156 -16.81 -12.92 6.34
C ASN A 156 -16.45 -12.94 4.87
N CYS A 157 -15.73 -13.95 4.41
CA CYS A 157 -15.31 -14.07 3.01
C CYS A 157 -16.02 -15.24 2.34
N SER A 158 -16.37 -15.05 1.05
CA SER A 158 -16.80 -16.15 0.19
C SER A 158 -15.67 -17.17 0.00
N ASP A 159 -16.03 -18.33 -0.55
CA ASP A 159 -15.07 -19.23 -1.14
C ASP A 159 -14.28 -18.54 -2.26
N TRP A 160 -13.10 -19.06 -2.55
CA TRP A 160 -12.31 -18.64 -3.70
C TRP A 160 -13.01 -19.05 -5.00
N SER A 161 -12.97 -18.17 -6.00
CA SER A 161 -13.42 -18.47 -7.36
C SER A 161 -12.64 -19.65 -7.94
N GLU A 162 -13.09 -20.15 -9.10
CA GLU A 162 -12.24 -21.01 -9.91
C GLU A 162 -10.94 -20.29 -10.27
N CYS A 163 -9.89 -21.08 -10.49
CA CYS A 163 -8.61 -20.57 -10.95
C CYS A 163 -8.75 -20.25 -12.45
N VAL A 164 -8.66 -18.97 -12.80
CA VAL A 164 -8.73 -18.50 -14.19
C VAL A 164 -7.54 -17.60 -14.44
N ASP A 165 -6.77 -17.90 -15.48
CA ASP A 165 -5.56 -17.16 -15.86
C ASP A 165 -4.54 -17.09 -14.70
N GLY A 166 -4.51 -18.12 -13.85
CA GLY A 166 -3.62 -18.20 -12.68
C GLY A 166 -3.99 -17.30 -11.50
N GLU A 167 -5.19 -16.68 -11.51
CA GLU A 167 -5.72 -15.88 -10.41
C GLU A 167 -7.04 -16.44 -9.86
N GLN A 168 -7.19 -16.37 -8.54
CA GLN A 168 -8.46 -16.58 -7.84
C GLN A 168 -8.86 -15.31 -7.11
N THR A 169 -10.16 -15.05 -7.11
CA THR A 169 -10.77 -13.94 -6.40
C THR A 169 -11.76 -14.43 -5.36
N ARG A 170 -12.01 -13.64 -4.32
CA ARG A 170 -13.11 -13.84 -3.37
C ARG A 170 -13.62 -12.50 -2.89
N VAL A 171 -14.81 -12.46 -2.30
CA VAL A 171 -15.39 -11.25 -1.73
C VAL A 171 -15.38 -11.36 -0.21
N CYS A 172 -14.83 -10.36 0.48
CA CYS A 172 -14.85 -10.24 1.93
C CYS A 172 -15.75 -9.07 2.35
N THR A 173 -16.74 -9.37 3.18
CA THR A 173 -17.70 -8.39 3.73
C THR A 173 -17.46 -8.21 5.21
N ASP A 174 -17.38 -6.95 5.67
CA ASP A 174 -17.32 -6.62 7.08
C ASP A 174 -18.74 -6.64 7.67
N LEU A 175 -19.07 -7.69 8.41
CA LEU A 175 -20.38 -7.88 9.02
C LEU A 175 -20.71 -6.83 10.07
N ASN A 176 -19.70 -6.19 10.65
CA ASN A 176 -19.88 -5.14 11.65
C ASN A 176 -19.98 -3.73 11.01
N GLY A 177 -19.76 -3.62 9.69
CA GLY A 177 -19.86 -2.34 8.97
C GLY A 177 -18.89 -1.26 9.45
N CYS A 178 -17.74 -1.65 10.03
CA CYS A 178 -16.72 -0.73 10.52
C CYS A 178 -16.05 0.05 9.38
N GLY A 179 -15.93 -0.56 8.19
CA GLY A 179 -15.38 0.08 7.00
C GLY A 179 -13.87 0.36 7.07
N ARG A 180 -13.15 -0.32 7.96
CA ARG A 180 -11.68 -0.28 8.03
C ARG A 180 -11.10 -1.41 7.18
N GLU A 181 -10.12 -1.14 6.33
CA GLU A 181 -9.41 -2.19 5.58
C GLU A 181 -8.37 -2.95 6.42
N GLU A 182 -8.17 -2.51 7.66
CA GLU A 182 -7.26 -3.13 8.60
C GLU A 182 -7.67 -4.60 8.85
N LYS A 183 -6.72 -5.53 8.68
CA LYS A 183 -6.94 -6.98 8.79
C LYS A 183 -7.97 -7.54 7.79
N LYS A 184 -8.33 -6.80 6.73
CA LYS A 184 -9.13 -7.34 5.63
C LYS A 184 -8.40 -8.53 5.01
N PRO A 185 -9.00 -9.73 4.93
CA PRO A 185 -8.37 -10.86 4.29
C PRO A 185 -8.15 -10.58 2.80
N ALA A 186 -7.06 -11.12 2.24
CA ALA A 186 -6.75 -10.93 0.82
C ALA A 186 -7.89 -11.43 -0.07
N GLU A 187 -8.32 -10.63 -1.03
CA GLU A 187 -9.39 -10.97 -1.99
C GLU A 187 -8.86 -11.50 -3.31
N LYS A 188 -7.54 -11.52 -3.47
CA LYS A 188 -6.84 -12.04 -4.65
C LYS A 188 -5.71 -12.96 -4.20
N ARG A 189 -5.54 -14.07 -4.92
CA ARG A 189 -4.37 -14.95 -4.78
C ARG A 189 -4.01 -15.59 -6.12
N SER A 190 -2.75 -15.95 -6.28
CA SER A 190 -2.32 -16.80 -7.39
C SER A 190 -2.73 -18.25 -7.14
N CYS A 191 -3.01 -18.97 -8.22
CA CYS A 191 -3.40 -20.37 -8.23
C CYS A 191 -2.79 -21.07 -9.45
N VAL A 192 -2.80 -22.40 -9.43
CA VAL A 192 -2.43 -23.22 -10.58
C VAL A 192 -3.71 -23.89 -11.09
N GLU A 193 -4.01 -23.69 -12.36
CA GLU A 193 -5.12 -24.37 -13.01
C GLU A 193 -4.88 -25.88 -12.94
N ALA A 194 -5.91 -26.63 -12.55
CA ALA A 194 -5.81 -28.09 -12.60
C ALA A 194 -5.54 -28.49 -14.05
N PRO A 195 -4.64 -29.46 -14.31
CA PRO A 195 -4.42 -29.94 -15.66
C PRO A 195 -5.77 -30.39 -16.22
N ASP A 196 -6.16 -29.84 -17.36
CA ASP A 196 -7.36 -30.24 -18.09
C ASP A 196 -7.20 -31.74 -18.39
N ILE A 197 -7.92 -32.57 -17.64
CA ILE A 197 -7.99 -34.00 -17.93
C ILE A 197 -8.89 -34.06 -19.17
N GLU A 198 -8.29 -33.93 -20.35
CA GLU A 198 -8.98 -34.03 -21.63
C GLU A 198 -9.80 -35.32 -21.59
N GLN A 199 -11.12 -35.19 -21.42
CA GLN A 199 -12.00 -36.35 -21.39
C GLN A 199 -11.76 -37.12 -22.69
N PRO A 200 -11.58 -38.45 -22.64
CA PRO A 200 -11.24 -39.21 -23.83
C PRO A 200 -12.30 -38.95 -24.89
N LYS A 201 -11.91 -38.17 -25.92
CA LYS A 201 -12.73 -37.87 -27.09
C LYS A 201 -13.27 -39.20 -27.61
N PRO A 202 -14.59 -39.35 -27.86
CA PRO A 202 -15.14 -40.60 -28.32
C PRO A 202 -14.42 -41.02 -29.59
N MET A 203 -13.68 -42.12 -29.51
CA MET A 203 -12.90 -42.66 -30.62
C MET A 203 -13.88 -42.95 -31.76
N LYS A 204 -13.77 -42.20 -32.85
CA LYS A 204 -14.61 -42.42 -34.04
C LYS A 204 -14.23 -43.79 -34.61
N VAL A 205 -15.09 -44.79 -34.40
CA VAL A 205 -14.93 -46.12 -34.98
C VAL A 205 -15.03 -45.97 -36.50
N ASP A 206 -13.94 -46.30 -37.19
CA ASP A 206 -13.84 -46.14 -38.64
C ASP A 206 -14.79 -47.11 -39.36
N LYS A 207 -15.63 -46.57 -40.25
CA LYS A 207 -16.67 -47.33 -40.96
C LYS A 207 -16.08 -48.35 -41.94
N GLY A 208 -14.78 -48.27 -42.22
CA GLY A 208 -14.07 -49.20 -43.11
C GLY A 208 -14.14 -50.67 -42.67
N LEU A 209 -14.18 -50.93 -41.35
CA LEU A 209 -14.21 -52.31 -40.84
C LEU A 209 -15.53 -53.04 -41.17
N TRP A 210 -16.64 -52.30 -41.19
CA TRP A 210 -17.96 -52.86 -41.56
C TRP A 210 -18.07 -53.13 -43.07
N ILE A 211 -17.41 -52.33 -43.90
CA ILE A 211 -17.39 -52.52 -45.36
C ILE A 211 -16.60 -53.77 -45.73
N LEU A 212 -15.45 -54.00 -45.07
CA LEU A 212 -14.65 -55.21 -45.28
C LEU A 212 -15.41 -56.48 -44.86
N ALA A 213 -16.11 -56.44 -43.72
CA ALA A 213 -16.92 -57.57 -43.26
C ALA A 213 -18.05 -57.91 -44.25
N LEU A 214 -18.73 -56.89 -44.80
CA LEU A 214 -19.80 -57.08 -45.78
C LEU A 214 -19.26 -57.65 -47.10
N PHE A 215 -18.08 -57.19 -47.54
CA PHE A 215 -17.41 -57.74 -48.72
C PHE A 215 -17.04 -59.22 -48.53
N ILE A 216 -16.50 -59.60 -47.37
CA ILE A 216 -16.17 -61.00 -47.04
C ILE A 216 -17.43 -61.88 -47.07
N VAL A 217 -18.56 -61.40 -46.51
CA VAL A 217 -19.83 -62.13 -46.54
C VAL A 217 -20.33 -62.34 -47.97
N LEU A 218 -20.25 -61.31 -48.83
CA LEU A 218 -20.65 -61.42 -50.24
C LEU A 218 -19.77 -62.41 -51.01
N VAL A 219 -18.45 -62.40 -50.77
CA VAL A 219 -17.52 -63.36 -51.37
C VAL A 219 -17.83 -64.79 -50.93
N ILE A 220 -18.08 -65.02 -49.64
CA ILE A 220 -18.46 -66.34 -49.11
C ILE A 220 -19.79 -66.80 -49.73
N ALA A 221 -20.80 -65.94 -49.81
CA ALA A 221 -22.08 -66.26 -50.42
C ALA A 221 -21.93 -66.63 -51.91
N PHE A 222 -21.07 -65.92 -52.64
CA PHE A 222 -20.76 -66.21 -54.03
C PHE A 222 -20.07 -67.57 -54.19
N ILE A 223 -19.07 -67.89 -53.37
CA ILE A 223 -18.39 -69.19 -53.36
C ILE A 223 -19.38 -70.33 -53.03
N VAL A 224 -20.27 -70.13 -52.06
CA VAL A 224 -21.33 -71.09 -51.72
C VAL A 224 -22.30 -71.27 -52.89
N SER A 225 -22.62 -70.21 -53.65
CA SER A 225 -23.49 -70.31 -54.81
C SER A 225 -22.87 -71.12 -55.95
N ILE A 226 -21.56 -70.96 -56.19
CA ILE A 226 -20.80 -71.70 -57.20
C ILE A 226 -20.72 -73.18 -56.82
N THR A 227 -20.38 -73.48 -55.56
CA THR A 227 -20.28 -74.86 -55.07
C THR A 227 -21.63 -75.58 -55.05
N ARG A 228 -22.74 -74.87 -54.75
CA ARG A 228 -24.11 -75.40 -54.88
C ARG A 228 -24.49 -75.71 -56.33
N ARG A 229 -24.09 -74.87 -57.29
CA ARG A 229 -24.31 -75.13 -58.73
C ARG A 229 -23.50 -76.33 -59.22
N ALA A 230 -22.24 -76.46 -58.81
CA ALA A 230 -21.38 -77.60 -59.15
C ALA A 230 -21.94 -78.94 -58.63
N LYS A 231 -22.43 -78.99 -57.38
CA LYS A 231 -23.07 -80.21 -56.81
C LYS A 231 -24.36 -80.62 -57.54
N ARG A 232 -25.14 -79.69 -58.09
CA ARG A 232 -26.35 -80.01 -58.88
C ARG A 232 -26.03 -80.68 -60.23
N PHE A 233 -24.87 -80.41 -60.81
CA PHE A 233 -24.45 -81.05 -62.07
C PHE A 233 -23.92 -82.47 -61.87
N VAL A 234 -23.30 -82.78 -60.73
CA VAL A 234 -22.80 -84.13 -60.43
C VAL A 234 -23.94 -85.10 -60.10
N LYS A 235 -25.05 -84.63 -59.49
CA LYS A 235 -26.22 -85.48 -59.17
C LYS A 235 -27.10 -85.82 -60.39
N LYS A 236 -26.78 -85.32 -61.57
CA LYS A 236 -27.58 -85.47 -62.80
C LYS A 236 -26.93 -86.38 -63.86
N ARG A 237 -25.85 -87.10 -63.52
CA ARG A 237 -25.28 -88.21 -64.29
C ARG A 237 -25.41 -89.51 -63.51
#